data_AF-A0AAU8STX5-F1
#
_entry.id   AF-A0AAU8STX5-F1
#
_cell.length_a   1.000
_cell.length_b   1.000
_cell.length_c   1.000
_cell.angle_alpha   90.00
_cell.angle_beta   90.00
_cell.angle_gamma   90.00
#
_symmetry.space_group_name_H-M   'P 1'
#
loop_
_entity.id
_entity.type
_entity.pdbx_description
1 polymer ?
#
loop_
_entity_poly.entity_id
_entity_poly.type
_entity_poly.pdbx_seq_one_letter_code
_entity_poly.pdbx_strand_id
1 'polypeptide(L)'
;MIAAPVLHTLLLRIRHWLRHHTRDFARSDFWPGRTLFEAFTVLAAWVLPAIAGVIVTGWLGSHRSVTYLQAAIQEGIGPHIWNVFATLGMVLFGMLVAAPRQKWLALAAHQVMLNTYSLGALMLGLLLGQWIGIGAPPASGLLHAFLRTAGMGVLFSIAFGLNLAVWYVAFLASPKRLHTGFMLKIARCAPQFRLPLAATIVTAALASLYLYLGR
;
A
#
# COMPACT_ATOMS: atom_id res chain seq x y z
N MET A 1 27.17 35.28 -3.41
CA MET A 1 25.70 35.12 -3.37
C MET A 1 25.09 35.00 -4.78
N ILE A 2 25.49 34.00 -5.59
CA ILE A 2 25.06 33.86 -7.01
C ILE A 2 24.19 32.60 -7.23
N ALA A 3 24.04 31.73 -6.23
CA ALA A 3 23.33 30.45 -6.35
C ALA A 3 21.80 30.58 -6.47
N ALA A 4 21.20 31.60 -5.85
CA ALA A 4 19.75 31.81 -5.84
C ALA A 4 19.12 32.05 -7.23
N PRO A 5 19.67 32.93 -8.11
CA PRO A 5 19.08 33.16 -9.44
C PRO A 5 19.23 31.98 -10.40
N VAL A 6 20.33 31.22 -10.30
CA VAL A 6 20.57 30.01 -11.13
C VAL A 6 19.64 28.87 -10.73
N LEU A 7 19.47 28.64 -9.42
CA LEU A 7 18.52 27.64 -8.92
C LEU A 7 17.07 28.00 -9.31
N HIS A 8 16.70 29.28 -9.22
CA HIS A 8 15.37 29.75 -9.59
C HIS A 8 15.06 29.55 -11.08
N THR A 9 16.02 29.87 -11.96
CA THR A 9 15.88 29.65 -13.41
C THR A 9 15.84 28.17 -13.77
N LEU A 10 16.64 27.31 -13.12
CA LEU A 10 16.54 25.86 -13.29
C LEU A 10 15.19 25.31 -12.84
N LEU A 11 14.68 25.74 -11.68
CA LEU A 11 13.36 25.34 -11.19
C LEU A 11 12.23 25.77 -12.12
N LEU A 12 12.29 26.98 -12.67
CA LEU A 12 11.31 27.46 -13.65
C LEU A 12 11.38 26.65 -14.96
N ARG A 13 12.59 26.32 -15.43
CA ARG A 13 12.79 25.49 -16.62
C ARG A 13 12.24 24.08 -16.40
N ILE A 14 12.56 23.47 -15.27
CA ILE A 14 12.04 22.17 -14.85
C ILE A 14 10.52 22.23 -14.75
N ARG A 15 9.94 23.27 -14.12
CA ARG A 15 8.48 23.43 -13.99
C ARG A 15 7.79 23.57 -15.34
N HIS A 16 8.31 24.39 -16.23
CA HIS A 16 7.74 24.59 -17.56
C HIS A 16 7.82 23.31 -18.39
N TRP A 17 8.96 22.64 -18.31
CA TRP A 17 9.20 21.37 -18.97
C TRP A 17 8.30 20.25 -18.42
N LEU A 18 8.12 20.16 -17.09
CA LEU A 18 7.18 19.22 -16.46
C LEU A 18 5.76 19.50 -16.92
N ARG A 19 5.31 20.77 -16.87
CA ARG A 19 3.97 21.15 -17.35
C ARG A 19 3.73 20.73 -18.79
N HIS A 20 4.72 20.86 -19.66
CA HIS A 20 4.59 20.46 -21.05
C HIS A 20 4.39 18.94 -21.20
N HIS A 21 5.14 18.14 -20.44
CA HIS A 21 5.09 16.67 -20.52
C HIS A 21 3.95 16.05 -19.70
N THR A 22 3.44 16.73 -18.68
CA THR A 22 2.29 16.29 -17.88
C THR A 22 0.97 16.90 -18.35
N ARG A 23 0.98 17.74 -19.39
CA ARG A 23 -0.21 18.49 -19.87
C ARG A 23 -1.35 17.55 -20.27
N ASP A 24 -0.98 16.40 -20.82
CA ASP A 24 -1.96 15.42 -21.27
C ASP A 24 -2.59 14.67 -20.10
N PHE A 25 -2.01 14.67 -18.90
CA PHE A 25 -2.61 14.04 -17.72
C PHE A 25 -3.74 14.88 -17.16
N ALA A 26 -4.90 14.26 -17.00
CA ALA A 26 -6.09 14.83 -16.43
C ALA A 26 -6.36 14.22 -15.05
N ARG A 27 -7.04 14.97 -14.19
CA ARG A 27 -7.41 14.48 -12.85
C ARG A 27 -8.21 13.18 -12.89
N SER A 28 -9.01 12.96 -13.93
CA SER A 28 -9.81 11.75 -14.15
C SER A 28 -8.96 10.49 -14.37
N ASP A 29 -7.69 10.61 -14.78
CA ASP A 29 -6.81 9.44 -14.94
C ASP A 29 -6.44 8.83 -13.59
N PHE A 30 -6.32 9.69 -12.58
CA PHE A 30 -5.93 9.35 -11.22
C PHE A 30 -7.11 9.13 -10.29
N TRP A 31 -8.32 9.53 -10.71
CA TRP A 31 -9.51 9.48 -9.88
C TRP A 31 -10.13 8.08 -9.85
N PRO A 32 -10.21 7.44 -8.67
CA PRO A 32 -10.76 6.09 -8.56
C PRO A 32 -12.29 6.01 -8.64
N GLY A 33 -13.00 7.10 -8.35
CA GLY A 33 -14.47 7.13 -8.39
C GLY A 33 -15.08 6.00 -7.56
N ARG A 34 -15.97 5.20 -8.18
CA ARG A 34 -16.65 4.08 -7.51
C ARG A 34 -15.72 2.95 -7.05
N THR A 35 -14.59 2.75 -7.72
CA THR A 35 -13.64 1.69 -7.34
C THR A 35 -13.03 1.91 -5.95
N LEU A 36 -13.01 3.16 -5.46
CA LEU A 36 -12.61 3.45 -4.09
C LEU A 36 -13.56 2.84 -3.07
N PHE A 37 -14.87 2.90 -3.32
CA PHE A 37 -15.87 2.26 -2.46
C PHE A 37 -15.70 0.74 -2.48
N GLU A 38 -15.46 0.14 -3.65
CA GLU A 38 -15.17 -1.29 -3.76
C GLU A 38 -13.94 -1.68 -2.91
N ALA A 39 -12.90 -0.84 -2.90
CA ALA A 39 -11.73 -1.04 -2.03
C ALA A 39 -12.12 -1.12 -0.55
N PHE A 40 -12.92 -0.15 -0.09
CA PHE A 40 -13.42 -0.15 1.29
C PHE A 40 -14.32 -1.34 1.60
N THR A 41 -15.12 -1.80 0.63
CA THR A 41 -15.92 -3.03 0.77
C THR A 41 -15.03 -4.25 0.93
N VAL A 42 -13.99 -4.40 0.10
CA VAL A 42 -13.01 -5.50 0.23
C VAL A 42 -12.28 -5.41 1.57
N LEU A 43 -11.88 -4.21 1.98
CA LEU A 43 -11.23 -4.01 3.28
C LEU A 43 -12.13 -4.44 4.42
N ALA A 44 -13.39 -3.99 4.45
CA ALA A 44 -14.35 -4.39 5.46
C ALA A 44 -14.61 -5.90 5.45
N ALA A 45 -14.69 -6.51 4.26
CA ALA A 45 -14.89 -7.95 4.09
C ALA A 45 -13.72 -8.79 4.66
N TRP A 46 -12.51 -8.24 4.73
CA TRP A 46 -11.37 -8.91 5.37
C TRP A 46 -11.19 -8.53 6.84
N VAL A 47 -11.37 -7.25 7.17
CA VAL A 47 -11.17 -6.71 8.52
C VAL A 47 -12.21 -7.24 9.49
N LEU A 48 -13.50 -7.23 9.14
CA LEU A 48 -14.58 -7.61 10.06
C LEU A 48 -14.51 -9.09 10.48
N PRO A 49 -14.34 -10.06 9.56
CA PRO A 49 -14.18 -11.45 9.97
C PRO A 49 -12.89 -11.70 10.76
N ALA A 50 -11.81 -10.97 10.47
CA ALA A 50 -10.57 -11.08 11.22
C ALA A 50 -10.73 -10.62 12.67
N ILE A 51 -11.38 -9.47 12.90
CA ILE A 51 -11.71 -8.98 14.24
C ILE A 51 -12.58 -10.00 14.97
N ALA A 52 -13.65 -10.47 14.33
CA ALA A 52 -14.56 -11.46 14.92
C ALA A 52 -13.81 -12.75 15.28
N GLY A 53 -12.92 -13.22 14.39
CA GLY A 53 -12.04 -14.36 14.63
C GLY A 53 -11.23 -14.20 15.90
N VAL A 54 -10.54 -13.07 16.07
CA VAL A 54 -9.75 -12.81 17.28
C VAL A 54 -10.62 -12.77 18.54
N ILE A 55 -11.76 -12.08 18.50
CA ILE A 55 -12.66 -11.99 19.67
C ILE A 55 -13.19 -13.37 20.06
N VAL A 56 -13.65 -14.16 19.08
CA VAL A 56 -14.15 -15.53 19.30
C VAL A 56 -13.03 -16.43 19.83
N THR A 57 -11.80 -16.32 19.32
CA THR A 57 -10.67 -17.09 19.83
C THR A 57 -10.35 -16.76 21.29
N GLY A 58 -10.43 -15.48 21.66
CA GLY A 58 -10.25 -15.05 23.04
C GLY A 58 -11.34 -15.58 23.97
N TRP A 59 -12.58 -15.69 23.48
CA TRP A 59 -13.71 -16.21 24.25
C TRP A 59 -13.66 -17.75 24.44
N LEU A 60 -13.17 -18.51 23.45
CA LEU A 60 -13.18 -19.99 23.49
C LEU A 60 -12.21 -20.61 24.53
N GLY A 61 -11.34 -19.83 25.16
CA GLY A 61 -10.46 -20.29 26.24
C GLY A 61 -9.42 -21.34 25.82
N SER A 62 -8.77 -22.00 26.79
CA SER A 62 -7.56 -22.83 26.60
C SER A 62 -7.78 -24.23 25.98
N HIS A 63 -8.64 -24.37 24.98
CA HIS A 63 -8.78 -25.62 24.23
C HIS A 63 -7.60 -25.80 23.23
N ARG A 64 -7.20 -27.04 22.95
CA ARG A 64 -6.06 -27.36 22.05
C ARG A 64 -6.24 -26.82 20.61
N SER A 65 -7.49 -26.62 20.18
CA SER A 65 -7.83 -25.95 18.91
C SER A 65 -7.59 -24.44 18.93
N VAL A 66 -7.65 -23.82 20.11
CA VAL A 66 -7.45 -22.38 20.31
C VAL A 66 -5.97 -22.01 20.26
N THR A 67 -5.08 -22.91 20.71
CA THR A 67 -3.63 -22.70 20.56
C THR A 67 -3.19 -22.69 19.09
N TYR A 68 -3.78 -23.54 18.24
CA TYR A 68 -3.55 -23.48 16.79
C TYR A 68 -4.07 -22.17 16.19
N LEU A 69 -5.28 -21.76 16.55
CA LEU A 69 -5.90 -20.55 16.00
C LEU A 69 -5.18 -19.28 16.49
N GLN A 70 -4.67 -19.27 17.72
CA GLN A 70 -3.85 -18.20 18.28
C GLN A 70 -2.47 -18.12 17.63
N ALA A 71 -1.83 -19.27 17.33
CA ALA A 71 -0.61 -19.31 16.53
C ALA A 71 -0.85 -18.76 15.12
N ALA A 72 -1.95 -19.15 14.46
CA ALA A 72 -2.31 -18.65 13.14
C ALA A 72 -2.57 -17.14 13.13
N ILE A 73 -3.15 -16.58 14.21
CA ILE A 73 -3.30 -15.12 14.36
C ILE A 73 -1.93 -14.44 14.46
N GLN A 74 -0.99 -14.99 15.23
CA GLN A 74 0.36 -14.43 15.39
C GLN A 74 1.17 -14.50 14.08
N GLU A 75 1.11 -15.61 13.37
CA GLU A 75 1.72 -15.75 12.05
C GLU A 75 1.06 -14.84 11.02
N GLY A 76 -0.27 -14.70 11.09
CA GLY A 76 -1.05 -13.84 10.20
C GLY A 76 -0.76 -12.34 10.36
N ILE A 77 -0.17 -11.91 11.49
CA ILE A 77 0.30 -10.53 11.73
C ILE A 77 1.72 -10.31 11.17
N GLY A 78 2.40 -11.36 10.69
CA GLY A 78 3.77 -11.30 10.18
C GLY A 78 3.94 -10.34 9.00
N PRO A 79 4.72 -9.26 9.12
CA PRO A 79 4.90 -8.26 8.05
C PRO A 79 5.68 -8.79 6.85
N HIS A 80 6.39 -9.92 7.01
CA HIS A 80 7.26 -10.50 6.00
C HIS A 80 6.51 -10.77 4.69
N ILE A 81 5.36 -11.45 4.77
CA ILE A 81 4.58 -11.83 3.59
C ILE A 81 4.10 -10.56 2.89
N TRP A 82 3.50 -9.62 3.62
CA TRP A 82 3.02 -8.36 3.05
C TRP A 82 4.15 -7.59 2.35
N ASN A 83 5.32 -7.47 2.98
CA ASN A 83 6.48 -6.78 2.40
C ASN A 83 7.00 -7.45 1.11
N VAL A 84 7.09 -8.78 1.10
CA VAL A 84 7.54 -9.53 -0.09
C VAL A 84 6.56 -9.36 -1.25
N PHE A 85 5.26 -9.49 -1.01
CA PHE A 85 4.27 -9.31 -2.06
C PHE A 85 4.15 -7.84 -2.52
N ALA A 86 4.26 -6.88 -1.61
CA ALA A 86 4.28 -5.45 -1.94
C ALA A 86 5.48 -5.10 -2.83
N THR A 87 6.68 -5.58 -2.47
CA THR A 87 7.91 -5.34 -3.23
C THR A 87 7.87 -6.01 -4.60
N LEU A 88 7.42 -7.27 -4.68
CA LEU A 88 7.19 -7.96 -5.95
C LEU A 88 6.19 -7.20 -6.83
N GLY A 89 5.06 -6.78 -6.25
CA GLY A 89 4.06 -5.98 -6.96
C GLY A 89 4.63 -4.65 -7.48
N MET A 90 5.45 -3.96 -6.68
CA MET A 90 6.09 -2.70 -7.07
C MET A 90 7.08 -2.91 -8.20
N VAL A 91 7.84 -4.01 -8.16
CA VAL A 91 8.77 -4.39 -9.22
C VAL A 91 8.01 -4.70 -10.52
N LEU A 92 6.91 -5.46 -10.46
CA LEU A 92 6.04 -5.73 -11.60
C LEU A 92 5.40 -4.44 -12.15
N PHE A 93 4.98 -3.54 -11.27
CA PHE A 93 4.45 -2.23 -11.65
C PHE A 93 5.50 -1.35 -12.32
N GLY A 94 6.73 -1.31 -11.80
CA GLY A 94 7.85 -0.61 -12.43
C GLY A 94 8.16 -1.17 -13.83
N MET A 95 8.18 -2.50 -13.97
CA MET A 95 8.29 -3.13 -15.29
C MET A 95 7.12 -2.77 -16.21
N LEU A 96 5.90 -2.67 -15.70
CA LEU A 96 4.74 -2.23 -16.47
C LEU A 96 4.89 -0.79 -16.95
N VAL A 97 5.41 0.11 -16.11
CA VAL A 97 5.73 1.49 -16.53
C VAL A 97 6.78 1.50 -17.65
N ALA A 98 7.78 0.63 -17.59
CA ALA A 98 8.76 0.46 -18.67
C ALA A 98 8.13 -0.11 -19.95
N ALA A 99 7.21 -1.08 -19.84
CA ALA A 99 6.55 -1.78 -20.95
C ALA A 99 5.00 -1.71 -20.85
N PRO A 100 4.39 -0.53 -21.05
CA PRO A 100 3.00 -0.26 -20.65
C PRO A 100 1.93 -0.92 -21.52
N ARG A 101 2.32 -1.54 -22.64
CA ARG A 101 1.41 -2.27 -23.54
C ARG A 101 1.23 -3.74 -23.17
N GLN A 102 2.00 -4.24 -22.20
CA GLN A 102 2.00 -5.67 -21.85
C GLN A 102 0.83 -6.02 -20.94
N LYS A 103 -0.20 -6.65 -21.51
CA LYS A 103 -1.43 -7.05 -20.80
C LYS A 103 -1.17 -8.04 -19.67
N TRP A 104 -0.29 -9.03 -19.87
CA TRP A 104 0.06 -10.00 -18.82
C TRP A 104 0.67 -9.30 -17.61
N LEU A 105 1.42 -8.22 -17.84
CA LEU A 105 2.21 -7.56 -16.80
C LEU A 105 1.31 -6.66 -15.96
N ALA A 106 0.35 -6.03 -16.61
CA ALA A 106 -0.75 -5.35 -15.94
C ALA A 106 -1.57 -6.31 -15.08
N LEU A 107 -1.92 -7.50 -15.61
CA LEU A 107 -2.64 -8.52 -14.86
C LEU A 107 -1.85 -8.99 -13.64
N ALA A 108 -0.57 -9.33 -13.81
CA ALA A 108 0.30 -9.78 -12.73
C ALA A 108 0.48 -8.70 -11.66
N ALA A 109 0.86 -7.47 -12.04
CA ALA A 109 1.03 -6.36 -11.11
C ALA A 109 -0.27 -6.05 -10.35
N HIS A 110 -1.40 -5.97 -11.07
CA HIS A 110 -2.70 -5.72 -10.47
C HIS A 110 -3.10 -6.80 -9.47
N GLN A 111 -3.00 -8.08 -9.84
CA GLN A 111 -3.41 -9.18 -8.96
C GLN A 111 -2.51 -9.31 -7.74
N VAL A 112 -1.19 -9.19 -7.91
CA VAL A 112 -0.23 -9.20 -6.80
C VAL A 112 -0.52 -8.07 -5.82
N MET A 113 -0.77 -6.86 -6.31
CA MET A 113 -1.10 -5.72 -5.45
C MET A 113 -2.47 -5.85 -4.75
N LEU A 114 -3.49 -6.38 -5.44
CA LEU A 114 -4.79 -6.65 -4.80
C LEU A 114 -4.68 -7.72 -3.71
N ASN A 115 -3.92 -8.80 -3.96
CA ASN A 115 -3.68 -9.82 -2.95
C ASN A 115 -2.92 -9.24 -1.76
N THR A 116 -1.91 -8.40 -2.01
CA THR A 116 -1.17 -7.68 -0.96
C THR A 116 -2.10 -6.80 -0.14
N TYR A 117 -3.01 -6.08 -0.80
CA TYR A 117 -4.01 -5.25 -0.13
C TYR A 117 -4.96 -6.06 0.76
N SER A 118 -5.44 -7.20 0.28
CA SER A 118 -6.28 -8.12 1.05
C SER A 118 -5.55 -8.70 2.27
N LEU A 119 -4.28 -9.10 2.09
CA LEU A 119 -3.43 -9.54 3.21
C LEU A 119 -3.24 -8.43 4.25
N GLY A 120 -2.98 -7.20 3.81
CA GLY A 120 -2.86 -6.06 4.71
C GLY A 120 -4.17 -5.74 5.43
N ALA A 121 -5.31 -5.90 4.77
CA ALA A 121 -6.63 -5.72 5.39
C ALA A 121 -6.89 -6.81 6.45
N LEU A 122 -6.54 -8.06 6.16
CA LEU A 122 -6.60 -9.16 7.13
C LEU A 122 -5.72 -8.86 8.34
N MET A 123 -4.45 -8.51 8.13
CA MET A 123 -3.50 -8.14 9.19
C MET A 123 -4.01 -6.98 10.07
N LEU A 124 -4.54 -5.93 9.45
CA LEU A 124 -5.15 -4.80 10.16
C LEU A 124 -6.32 -5.25 11.04
N GLY A 125 -7.17 -6.13 10.53
CA GLY A 125 -8.29 -6.69 11.29
C GLY A 125 -7.84 -7.56 12.46
N LEU A 126 -6.81 -8.40 12.27
CA LEU A 126 -6.22 -9.21 13.35
C LEU A 126 -5.61 -8.33 14.45
N LEU A 127 -4.83 -7.31 14.06
CA LEU A 127 -4.24 -6.35 15.00
C LEU A 127 -5.30 -5.56 15.75
N LEU A 128 -6.33 -5.09 15.05
CA LEU A 128 -7.43 -4.34 15.66
C LEU A 128 -8.25 -5.24 16.61
N GLY A 129 -8.48 -6.49 16.23
CA GLY A 129 -9.12 -7.49 17.08
C GLY A 129 -8.32 -7.76 18.36
N GLN A 130 -7.00 -7.89 18.27
CA GLN A 130 -6.14 -8.02 19.45
C GLN A 130 -6.18 -6.78 20.32
N TRP A 131 -6.13 -5.58 19.71
CA TRP A 131 -6.22 -4.33 20.43
C TRP A 131 -7.53 -4.19 21.21
N ILE A 132 -8.66 -4.56 20.61
CA ILE A 132 -9.98 -4.56 21.26
C ILE A 132 -10.03 -5.61 22.38
N GLY A 133 -9.46 -6.80 22.15
CA GLY A 133 -9.47 -7.92 23.10
C GLY A 133 -8.53 -7.72 24.31
N ILE A 134 -7.45 -6.95 24.16
CA ILE A 134 -6.60 -6.53 25.27
C ILE A 134 -7.34 -5.42 26.01
N GLY A 135 -8.23 -5.81 26.93
CA GLY A 135 -8.92 -4.87 27.83
C GLY A 135 -7.94 -3.88 28.47
N ALA A 136 -8.38 -2.63 28.66
CA ALA A 136 -7.56 -1.56 29.19
C ALA A 136 -6.80 -2.02 30.46
N PRO A 137 -5.45 -1.98 30.49
CA PRO A 137 -4.72 -2.41 31.65
C PRO A 137 -5.08 -1.52 32.85
N PRO A 138 -5.38 -2.12 34.02
CA PRO A 138 -5.53 -1.32 35.23
C PRO A 138 -4.14 -0.79 35.65
N ALA A 139 -4.11 0.47 36.09
CA ALA A 139 -3.01 1.10 36.85
C ALA A 139 -1.91 1.89 36.12
N SER A 140 -2.10 2.40 34.90
CA SER A 140 -1.30 3.55 34.41
C SER A 140 -2.20 4.76 34.24
N GLY A 141 -1.85 5.88 34.89
CA GLY A 141 -2.69 7.10 34.93
C GLY A 141 -3.20 7.56 33.56
N LEU A 142 -4.27 8.37 33.57
CA LEU A 142 -5.05 8.78 32.39
C LEU A 142 -4.19 9.28 31.21
N LEU A 143 -3.08 9.97 31.49
CA LEU A 143 -2.12 10.44 30.50
C LEU A 143 -1.40 9.30 29.76
N HIS A 144 -0.99 8.23 30.45
CA HIS A 144 -0.31 7.09 29.84
C HIS A 144 -1.27 6.27 28.97
N ALA A 145 -2.52 6.10 29.41
CA ALA A 145 -3.55 5.45 28.61
C ALA A 145 -3.87 6.26 27.33
N PHE A 146 -3.96 7.58 27.44
CA PHE A 146 -4.16 8.47 26.30
C PHE A 146 -2.99 8.42 25.31
N LEU A 147 -1.75 8.56 25.78
CA LEU A 147 -0.54 8.50 24.95
C LEU A 147 -0.41 7.16 24.21
N ARG A 148 -0.69 6.05 24.89
CA ARG A 148 -0.68 4.71 24.28
C ARG A 148 -1.74 4.57 23.20
N THR A 149 -2.95 5.04 23.46
CA THR A 149 -4.06 4.96 22.51
C THR A 149 -3.82 5.85 21.29
N ALA A 150 -3.36 7.08 21.51
CA ALA A 150 -2.99 8.00 20.44
C ALA A 150 -1.82 7.46 19.61
N GLY A 151 -0.76 6.95 20.26
CA GLY A 151 0.40 6.38 19.58
C GLY A 151 0.04 5.20 18.68
N MET A 152 -0.81 4.29 19.15
CA MET A 152 -1.27 3.20 18.30
C MET A 152 -2.24 3.66 17.22
N GLY A 153 -3.12 4.63 17.51
CA GLY A 153 -3.98 5.23 16.50
C GLY A 153 -3.16 5.79 15.33
N VAL A 154 -2.02 6.41 15.61
CA VAL A 154 -1.07 6.87 14.58
C VAL A 154 -0.49 5.69 13.79
N LEU A 155 -0.03 4.63 14.45
CA LEU A 155 0.52 3.45 13.78
C LEU A 155 -0.51 2.75 12.89
N PHE A 156 -1.76 2.58 13.36
CA PHE A 156 -2.86 2.06 12.56
C PHE A 156 -3.18 2.96 11.37
N SER A 157 -3.15 4.28 11.55
CA SER A 157 -3.39 5.24 10.45
C SER A 157 -2.30 5.12 9.38
N ILE A 158 -1.03 4.96 9.79
CA ILE A 158 0.10 4.74 8.88
C ILE A 158 -0.07 3.40 8.14
N ALA A 159 -0.37 2.32 8.85
CA ALA A 159 -0.56 0.99 8.26
C ALA A 159 -1.74 0.97 7.27
N PHE A 160 -2.85 1.61 7.64
CA PHE A 160 -4.00 1.79 6.75
C PHE A 160 -3.63 2.60 5.51
N GLY A 161 -2.91 3.71 5.67
CA GLY A 161 -2.45 4.55 4.57
C GLY A 161 -1.52 3.81 3.60
N LEU A 162 -0.58 3.01 4.13
CA LEU A 162 0.30 2.16 3.32
C LEU A 162 -0.49 1.09 2.56
N ASN A 163 -1.44 0.43 3.22
CA ASN A 163 -2.28 -0.57 2.57
C ASN A 163 -3.14 0.05 1.46
N LEU A 164 -3.71 1.23 1.71
CA LEU A 164 -4.47 1.98 0.70
C LEU A 164 -3.58 2.42 -0.47
N ALA A 165 -2.32 2.78 -0.22
CA ALA A 165 -1.36 3.08 -1.27
C ALA A 165 -1.08 1.87 -2.17
N VAL A 166 -0.94 0.67 -1.60
CA VAL A 166 -0.82 -0.59 -2.35
C VAL A 166 -2.04 -0.82 -3.25
N TRP A 167 -3.25 -0.66 -2.70
CA TRP A 167 -4.47 -0.72 -3.50
C TRP A 167 -4.49 0.32 -4.62
N TYR A 168 -4.04 1.54 -4.34
CA TYR A 168 -4.01 2.61 -5.34
C TYR A 168 -3.06 2.27 -6.51
N VAL A 169 -1.91 1.66 -6.23
CA VAL A 169 -1.01 1.15 -7.28
C VAL A 169 -1.70 0.03 -8.06
N ALA A 170 -2.44 -0.88 -7.40
CA ALA A 170 -3.25 -1.88 -8.09
C ALA A 170 -4.27 -1.25 -9.04
N PHE A 171 -4.94 -0.17 -8.60
CA PHE A 171 -5.89 0.58 -9.41
C PHE A 171 -5.22 1.21 -10.64
N LEU A 172 -4.03 1.79 -10.49
CA LEU A 172 -3.26 2.33 -11.62
C LEU A 172 -2.81 1.23 -12.59
N ALA A 173 -2.51 0.04 -12.10
CA ALA A 173 -2.12 -1.13 -12.89
C ALA A 173 -3.30 -1.89 -13.52
N SER A 174 -4.55 -1.43 -13.31
CA SER A 174 -5.74 -2.22 -13.69
C SER A 174 -5.77 -2.53 -15.19
N PRO A 175 -5.87 -3.82 -15.59
CA PRO A 175 -5.95 -4.23 -16.99
C PRO A 175 -7.14 -3.61 -17.73
N LYS A 176 -8.26 -3.40 -17.02
CA LYS A 176 -9.48 -2.75 -17.55
C LYS A 176 -9.21 -1.31 -18.00
N ARG A 177 -8.20 -0.66 -17.41
CA ARG A 177 -7.76 0.71 -17.69
C ARG A 177 -6.40 0.73 -18.40
N LEU A 178 -6.00 -0.35 -19.08
CA LEU A 178 -4.75 -0.34 -19.84
C LEU A 178 -4.84 0.58 -21.07
N HIS A 179 -6.02 0.62 -21.70
CA HIS A 179 -6.29 1.41 -22.90
C HIS A 179 -6.95 2.77 -22.59
N THR A 180 -7.13 3.12 -21.31
CA THR A 180 -7.77 4.36 -20.86
C THR A 180 -7.08 4.92 -19.61
N GLY A 181 -7.16 6.22 -19.33
CA GLY A 181 -6.61 6.77 -18.09
C GLY A 181 -5.07 6.79 -18.03
N PHE A 182 -4.52 6.46 -16.84
CA PHE A 182 -3.10 6.62 -16.52
C PHE A 182 -2.16 5.82 -17.42
N MET A 183 -2.40 4.52 -17.59
CA MET A 183 -1.49 3.64 -18.36
C MET A 183 -1.44 3.99 -19.85
N LEU A 184 -2.56 4.46 -20.42
CA LEU A 184 -2.59 4.95 -21.80
C LEU A 184 -1.64 6.15 -21.97
N LYS A 185 -1.62 7.08 -21.01
CA LYS A 185 -0.78 8.28 -21.07
C LYS A 185 0.69 7.96 -20.84
N ILE A 186 0.99 7.04 -19.91
CA ILE A 186 2.33 6.48 -19.76
C ILE A 186 2.81 5.81 -21.04
N ALA A 187 1.93 5.09 -21.77
CA ALA A 187 2.28 4.47 -23.05
C ALA A 187 2.54 5.47 -24.19
N ARG A 188 2.07 6.73 -24.06
CA ARG A 188 2.34 7.82 -25.01
C ARG A 188 3.58 8.63 -24.62
N CYS A 189 4.05 8.54 -23.38
CA CYS A 189 5.27 9.20 -22.93
C CYS A 189 6.51 8.60 -23.63
N ALA A 190 7.47 9.47 -23.92
CA ALA A 190 8.72 9.06 -24.54
C ALA A 190 9.53 8.09 -23.64
N PRO A 191 10.30 7.15 -24.22
CA PRO A 191 11.09 6.18 -23.48
C PRO A 191 12.02 6.77 -22.41
N GLN A 192 12.58 7.94 -22.69
CA GLN A 192 13.45 8.70 -21.81
C GLN A 192 12.81 9.12 -20.47
N PHE A 193 11.47 9.11 -20.35
CA PHE A 193 10.78 9.44 -19.10
C PHE A 193 10.28 8.21 -18.35
N ARG A 194 9.76 7.23 -19.09
CA ARG A 194 9.27 5.99 -18.50
C ARG A 194 10.39 5.14 -17.90
N LEU A 195 11.57 5.08 -18.52
CA LEU A 195 12.66 4.21 -18.07
C LEU A 195 13.28 4.69 -16.75
N PRO A 196 13.60 5.99 -16.57
CA PRO A 196 14.03 6.48 -15.27
C PRO A 196 12.96 6.31 -14.19
N LEU A 197 11.69 6.56 -14.51
CA LEU A 197 10.58 6.37 -13.56
C LEU A 197 10.42 4.90 -13.15
N ALA A 198 10.50 3.98 -14.11
CA ALA A 198 10.48 2.55 -13.83
C ALA A 198 11.68 2.14 -12.98
N ALA A 199 12.87 2.63 -13.31
CA ALA A 199 14.08 2.36 -12.56
C ALA A 199 14.00 2.88 -11.12
N THR A 200 13.47 4.08 -10.89
CA THR A 200 13.29 4.62 -9.53
C THR A 200 12.28 3.82 -8.72
N ILE A 201 11.17 3.39 -9.33
CA ILE A 201 10.18 2.51 -8.67
C ILE A 201 10.83 1.18 -8.26
N VAL A 202 11.54 0.52 -9.18
CA VAL A 202 12.18 -0.78 -8.94
C VAL A 202 13.29 -0.65 -7.91
N THR A 203 14.17 0.34 -8.03
CA THR A 203 15.26 0.57 -7.08
C THR A 203 14.75 0.90 -5.69
N ALA A 204 13.70 1.72 -5.57
CA ALA A 204 13.07 1.99 -4.27
C ALA A 204 12.49 0.72 -3.63
N ALA A 205 11.84 -0.14 -4.42
CA ALA A 205 11.27 -1.40 -3.94
C ALA A 205 12.36 -2.42 -3.52
N LEU A 206 13.47 -2.49 -4.26
CA LEU A 206 14.58 -3.37 -3.91
C LEU A 206 15.37 -2.84 -2.71
N ALA A 207 15.57 -1.52 -2.63
CA ALA A 207 16.23 -0.89 -1.48
C ALA A 207 15.40 -1.07 -0.20
N SER A 208 14.07 -0.94 -0.27
CA SER A 208 13.22 -1.19 0.90
C SER A 208 13.25 -2.65 1.35
N LEU A 209 13.27 -3.61 0.41
CA LEU A 209 13.45 -5.02 0.72
C LEU A 209 14.82 -5.32 1.32
N TYR A 210 15.88 -4.73 0.77
CA TYR A 210 17.25 -4.90 1.27
C TYR A 210 17.40 -4.35 2.70
N LEU A 211 16.86 -3.17 2.97
CA LEU A 211 16.86 -2.59 4.32
C LEU A 211 16.05 -3.44 5.32
N TYR A 212 15.04 -4.16 4.83
CA TYR A 212 14.24 -5.06 5.65
C TYR A 212 14.94 -6.39 5.95
N LEU A 213 15.66 -6.96 4.97
CA LEU A 213 16.40 -8.24 5.11
C LEU A 213 17.79 -8.09 5.73
N GLY A 214 18.41 -6.91 5.64
CA GLY A 214 19.72 -6.60 6.23
C GLY A 214 19.68 -6.32 7.74
N ARG A 215 18.55 -6.59 8.39
CA ARG A 215 18.33 -6.58 9.83
C ARG A 215 17.86 -7.95 10.27
#